data_AF-A0A4Q4DG57-F1
#
_entry.id   AF-A0A4Q4DG57-F1
#
_cell.length_a   1.000
_cell.length_b   1.000
_cell.length_c   1.000
_cell.angle_alpha   90.00
_cell.angle_beta   90.00
_cell.angle_gamma   90.00
#
_symmetry.space_group_name_H-M   'P 1'
#
loop_
_entity.id
_entity.type
_entity.pdbx_description
1 polymer ?
#
loop_
_entity_poly.entity_id
_entity_poly.type
_entity_poly.pdbx_seq_one_letter_code
_entity_poly.pdbx_strand_id
1 'polypeptide(L)'
;MGKPLHLDVTADGSVRHPIVLQQEDQTKGEALRFEIMRLDDVDGSAVDSTVVDAASVNRIVQQAAAMGQRIYIRPAETSAS
;
A
#
# COMPACT_ATOMS: atom_id res chain seq x y z
N MET A 1 29.33 15.87 13.14
CA MET A 1 29.35 15.91 14.61
C MET A 1 27.90 15.93 15.08
N GLY A 2 27.34 14.75 15.38
CA GLY A 2 25.92 14.59 15.72
C GLY A 2 25.63 15.19 17.09
N LYS A 3 24.64 16.08 17.16
CA LYS A 3 24.20 16.73 18.40
C LYS A 3 23.52 15.65 19.28
N PRO A 4 23.91 15.44 20.53
CA PRO A 4 23.17 14.51 21.40
C PRO A 4 21.80 15.11 21.74
N LEU A 5 20.74 14.32 21.52
CA LEU A 5 19.37 14.68 21.90
C LEU A 5 19.24 14.56 23.42
N HIS A 6 19.01 15.68 24.11
CA HIS A 6 18.74 15.68 25.54
C HIS A 6 17.23 15.50 25.75
N LEU A 7 16.83 14.42 26.44
CA LEU A 7 15.45 14.12 26.78
C LEU A 7 15.12 14.77 28.13
N ASP A 8 14.43 15.90 28.11
CA ASP A 8 13.92 16.52 29.35
C ASP A 8 12.55 15.92 29.71
N VAL A 9 12.52 15.16 30.81
CA VAL A 9 11.31 14.63 31.45
C VAL A 9 10.89 15.60 32.55
N THR A 10 9.68 16.15 32.45
CA THR A 10 9.12 17.05 33.48
C THR A 10 8.71 16.23 34.72
N ALA A 11 8.69 16.83 35.92
CA ALA A 11 8.35 16.15 37.19
C ALA A 11 6.95 15.49 37.24
N ASP A 12 6.06 15.84 36.31
CA ASP A 12 4.74 15.23 36.09
C ASP A 12 4.79 13.98 35.17
N GLY A 13 5.97 13.60 34.68
CA GLY A 13 6.15 12.51 33.71
C GLY A 13 5.88 12.91 32.25
N SER A 14 5.46 14.15 31.99
CA SER A 14 5.27 14.67 30.63
C SER A 14 6.61 14.96 29.93
N VAL A 15 6.82 14.28 28.80
CA VAL A 15 7.95 14.51 27.88
C VAL A 15 7.66 15.74 27.02
N ARG A 16 8.53 16.76 27.08
CA ARG A 16 8.30 18.08 26.46
C ARG A 16 8.79 18.23 25.02
N HIS A 17 8.75 17.17 24.22
CA HIS A 17 8.99 17.24 22.78
C HIS A 17 7.98 16.36 22.06
N PRO A 18 7.05 16.93 21.26
CA PRO A 18 6.29 16.12 20.33
C PRO A 18 7.28 15.60 19.30
N ILE A 19 7.60 14.30 19.36
CA ILE A 19 8.04 13.57 18.17
C ILE A 19 6.82 13.58 17.25
N VAL A 20 6.64 14.68 16.50
CA VAL A 20 6.04 14.57 15.19
C VAL A 20 7.03 13.68 14.44
N LEU A 21 6.69 12.40 14.32
CA LEU A 21 7.21 11.57 13.25
C LEU A 21 7.01 12.42 12.00
N GLN A 22 8.10 13.03 11.52
CA GLN A 22 8.14 13.63 10.20
C GLN A 22 7.86 12.45 9.29
N GLN A 23 6.58 12.29 8.97
CA GLN A 23 6.11 11.51 7.86
C GLN A 23 6.90 12.08 6.70
N GLU A 24 7.99 11.38 6.36
CA GLU A 24 8.78 11.68 5.19
C GLU A 24 7.78 11.80 4.06
N ASP A 25 7.68 13.02 3.55
CA ASP A 25 6.82 13.46 2.47
C ASP A 25 7.09 12.57 1.24
N GLN A 26 6.43 11.42 1.19
CA GLN A 26 6.43 10.49 0.07
C GLN A 26 5.01 10.06 -0.30
N THR A 27 4.05 10.96 -0.14
CA THR A 27 2.75 10.83 -0.82
C THR A 27 2.54 12.00 -1.75
N LYS A 28 3.56 12.32 -2.56
CA LYS A 28 3.31 12.88 -3.89
C LYS A 28 2.38 11.86 -4.58
N GLY A 29 1.10 12.22 -4.66
CA GLY A 29 0.00 11.32 -5.01
C GLY A 29 0.11 10.71 -6.40
N GLU A 30 0.91 9.67 -6.54
CA GLU A 30 0.56 8.59 -7.45
C GLU A 30 -0.55 7.80 -6.77
N ALA A 31 -1.74 7.82 -7.36
CA ALA A 31 -2.78 6.90 -6.97
C ALA A 31 -2.17 5.48 -7.00
N LEU A 32 -2.07 4.84 -5.85
CA LEU A 32 -1.62 3.44 -5.75
C LEU A 32 -2.59 2.60 -6.58
N ARG A 33 -2.10 2.18 -7.74
CA ARG A 33 -2.82 1.36 -8.70
C ARG A 33 -2.32 -0.07 -8.61
N PHE A 34 -3.24 -1.00 -8.79
CA PHE A 34 -2.98 -2.42 -8.74
C PHE A 34 -3.46 -3.04 -10.03
N GLU A 35 -2.63 -3.89 -10.62
CA GLU A 35 -3.05 -4.74 -11.70
C GLU A 35 -3.59 -6.06 -11.12
N ILE A 36 -4.81 -6.39 -11.49
CA ILE A 36 -5.47 -7.65 -11.17
C ILE A 36 -5.54 -8.46 -12.45
N MET A 37 -4.90 -9.62 -12.43
CA MET A 37 -4.89 -10.58 -13.53
C MET A 37 -5.83 -11.74 -13.17
N ARG A 38 -6.80 -12.04 -14.03
CA ARG A 38 -7.56 -13.30 -13.91
C ARG A 38 -6.72 -14.40 -14.51
N LEU A 39 -6.63 -15.51 -13.79
CA LEU A 39 -5.88 -16.68 -14.22
C LEU A 39 -6.86 -17.78 -14.63
N ASP A 40 -6.46 -18.54 -15.63
CA ASP A 40 -7.07 -19.82 -15.97
C ASP A 40 -6.81 -20.83 -14.85
N ASP A 41 -7.81 -21.66 -14.54
CA ASP A 41 -7.70 -22.64 -13.46
C ASP A 41 -6.88 -23.88 -13.88
N VAL A 42 -6.84 -24.19 -15.18
CA VAL A 42 -6.16 -25.39 -15.72
C VAL A 42 -4.65 -25.18 -15.80
N ASP A 43 -4.22 -24.08 -16.42
CA ASP A 43 -2.81 -23.83 -16.71
C ASP A 43 -2.21 -22.66 -15.87
N GLY A 44 -3.05 -21.85 -15.22
CA GLY A 44 -2.59 -20.67 -14.47
C GLY A 44 -2.18 -19.49 -15.36
N SER A 45 -2.36 -19.60 -16.68
CA SER A 45 -2.13 -18.54 -17.65
C SER A 45 -3.06 -17.34 -17.43
N ALA A 46 -2.57 -16.14 -17.70
CA ALA A 46 -3.36 -14.92 -17.57
C ALA A 46 -4.38 -14.80 -18.72
N VAL A 47 -5.67 -14.80 -18.39
CA VAL A 47 -6.75 -14.68 -19.37
C VAL A 47 -7.20 -13.24 -19.59
N ASP A 48 -7.03 -12.39 -18.58
CA ASP A 48 -7.44 -10.98 -18.58
C ASP A 48 -6.65 -10.21 -17.53
N SER A 49 -6.39 -8.92 -17.77
CA SER A 49 -5.82 -8.03 -16.77
C SER A 49 -6.53 -6.68 -16.72
N THR A 50 -6.64 -6.13 -15.52
CA THR A 50 -7.27 -4.84 -15.29
C THR A 50 -6.49 -4.05 -14.24
N VAL A 51 -6.28 -2.76 -14.48
CA VAL A 51 -5.63 -1.86 -13.52
C VAL A 51 -6.68 -1.06 -12.79
N VAL A 52 -6.66 -1.12 -11.46
CA VAL A 52 -7.65 -0.49 -10.59
C VAL A 52 -7.00 0.26 -9.45
N ASP A 53 -7.71 1.25 -8.92
CA ASP A 53 -7.30 1.94 -7.71
C ASP A 53 -7.48 1.08 -6.45
N ALA A 54 -6.72 1.40 -5.40
CA ALA A 54 -6.75 0.71 -4.11
C ALA A 54 -8.16 0.52 -3.54
N ALA A 55 -9.05 1.50 -3.69
CA ALA A 55 -10.43 1.44 -3.19
C ALA A 55 -11.26 0.32 -3.84
N SER A 56 -10.96 -0.03 -5.09
CA SER A 56 -11.70 -1.03 -5.87
C SER A 56 -11.21 -2.46 -5.67
N VAL A 57 -9.96 -2.64 -5.21
CA VAL A 57 -9.31 -3.97 -5.05
C VAL A 57 -10.16 -4.90 -4.17
N ASN A 58 -10.62 -4.41 -3.01
CA ASN A 58 -11.39 -5.22 -2.07
C ASN A 58 -12.67 -5.79 -2.70
N ARG A 59 -13.38 -4.98 -3.51
CA ARG A 59 -14.61 -5.41 -4.17
C ARG A 59 -14.33 -6.51 -5.18
N ILE A 60 -13.26 -6.36 -5.96
CA ILE A 60 -12.89 -7.32 -7.01
C ILE A 60 -12.45 -8.64 -6.40
N VAL A 61 -11.68 -8.61 -5.30
CA VAL A 61 -11.30 -9.82 -4.56
C VAL A 61 -12.52 -10.59 -4.07
N GLN A 62 -13.49 -9.89 -3.46
CA GLN A 62 -14.71 -10.52 -2.97
C GLN A 62 -15.54 -11.12 -4.11
N GLN A 63 -15.66 -10.43 -5.24
CA GLN A 63 -16.36 -10.96 -6.41
C GLN A 63 -15.66 -12.21 -6.97
N ALA A 64 -14.34 -12.18 -7.10
CA ALA A 64 -13.56 -13.32 -7.54
C ALA A 64 -13.74 -14.52 -6.59
N ALA A 65 -13.66 -14.29 -5.28
CA ALA A 65 -13.89 -15.33 -4.28
C ALA A 65 -15.30 -15.91 -4.37
N ALA A 66 -16.33 -15.07 -4.53
CA ALA A 66 -17.71 -15.51 -4.67
C ALA A 66 -17.95 -16.34 -5.94
N MET A 67 -17.18 -16.10 -7.00
CA MET A 67 -17.25 -16.84 -8.27
C MET A 67 -16.30 -18.05 -8.31
N GLY A 68 -15.44 -18.24 -7.30
CA GLY A 68 -14.36 -19.24 -7.34
C GLY A 68 -13.27 -18.93 -8.36
N GLN A 69 -13.12 -17.66 -8.75
CA GLN A 69 -12.15 -17.26 -9.77
C GLN A 69 -10.75 -17.11 -9.17
N ARG A 70 -9.77 -17.71 -9.85
CA ARG A 70 -8.35 -17.50 -9.52
C ARG A 70 -7.89 -16.16 -10.06
N ILE A 71 -7.37 -15.31 -9.17
CA ILE A 71 -6.82 -13.99 -9.52
C ILE A 71 -5.43 -13.80 -8.91
N TYR A 72 -4.59 -13.04 -9.61
CA TYR A 72 -3.30 -12.57 -9.14
C TYR A 72 -3.31 -11.05 -9.07
N ILE A 73 -2.77 -10.47 -7.99
CA ILE A 73 -2.79 -9.03 -7.76
C ILE A 73 -1.35 -8.57 -7.55
N ARG A 74 -0.95 -7.56 -8.32
CA ARG A 74 0.36 -6.90 -8.19
C ARG A 74 0.21 -5.39 -8.21
N PRO A 75 1.16 -4.63 -7.65
CA PRO A 75 1.27 -3.20 -7.93
C PRO A 75 1.33 -3.01 -9.44
N ALA A 76 0.49 -2.13 -9.99
CA ALA A 76 0.67 -1.70 -11.38
C ALA A 76 1.92 -0.83 -11.38
N GLU A 77 2.95 -1.23 -12.13
CA GLU A 77 4.13 -0.38 -12.30
C GLU A 77 3.65 0.96 -12.84
N THR A 78 3.73 1.99 -12.02
CA THR A 78 3.75 3.34 -12.54
C THR A 78 5.09 3.40 -13.25
N SER A 79 5.07 3.51 -14.58
CA SER A 79 6.31 3.70 -15.34
C SER A 79 6.97 4.97 -14.81
N ALA A 80 7.86 4.80 -13.84
CA ALA A 80 8.81 5.81 -13.43
C ALA A 80 9.75 5.96 -14.63
N SER A 81 9.42 6.92 -15.50
CA SER A 81 10.33 7.42 -16.53
C SER A 81 11.52 8.12 -15.89
#